data_AF-A0A4P6Q503-F1
#
_entry.id   AF-A0A4P6Q503-F1
#
_cell.length_a   1.000
_cell.length_b   1.000
_cell.length_c   1.000
_cell.angle_alpha   90.00
_cell.angle_beta   90.00
_cell.angle_gamma   90.00
#
_symmetry.space_group_name_H-M   'P 1'
#
loop_
_entity.id
_entity.type
_entity.pdbx_description
1 polymer ?
#
loop_
_entity_poly.entity_id
_entity_poly.type
_entity_poly.pdbx_seq_one_letter_code
_entity_poly.pdbx_strand_id
1 'polypeptide(L)'
;MMTTMRAVQVPEAGGPLELVERDVPEPGDGEVRVRVQACGVCHSDMFAKEGVMGEATPFPIIPGHEVVGTVDEVGPRVFGSWSRGERVGVGWFGGACYRCDRCRRGDFITCENGRIPGITFDGGYAETVVVPADALARVPDELSAEDAAPLLCAGVTTFHSLRSSPARPGDRVAVVGVGGLGHLGIQFAAKMGCEVVAISRGPDKAGLARELGAHHYIDSTAQDAGEALTGLGGAEVVLSTTSSGSAVASAVAGLAPRGRVVVLGAAESPIELDAMSLISPAASIAGHPSGTSKGSEDTMRYCTITGARAIIETMPLERAAEAYDRMLSNDARFRMVLATGQ
;
A
#
# COMPACT_ATOMS: atom_id res chain seq x y z
N MET A 1 22.32 -16.69 20.52
CA MET A 1 21.24 -16.25 19.62
C MET A 1 19.94 -16.39 20.37
N MET A 2 19.01 -15.44 20.21
CA MET A 2 17.65 -15.62 20.73
C MET A 2 17.07 -16.86 20.05
N THR A 3 16.59 -17.83 20.84
CA THR A 3 15.98 -19.07 20.32
C THR A 3 14.50 -18.86 20.02
N THR A 4 13.88 -17.92 20.71
CA THR A 4 12.48 -17.53 20.54
C THR A 4 12.37 -16.06 20.17
N MET A 5 11.25 -15.71 19.56
CA MET A 5 10.82 -14.35 19.22
C MET A 5 9.38 -14.13 19.65
N ARG A 6 9.02 -12.88 19.91
CA ARG A 6 7.63 -12.45 20.08
C ARG A 6 6.99 -12.24 18.70
N ALA A 7 5.76 -12.69 18.58
CA ALA A 7 4.94 -12.50 17.38
C ALA A 7 3.48 -12.31 17.76
N VAL A 8 2.73 -11.61 16.93
CA VAL A 8 1.27 -11.56 17.00
C VAL A 8 0.71 -12.39 15.87
N GLN A 9 0.02 -13.46 16.22
CA GLN A 9 -0.57 -14.39 15.26
C GLN A 9 -2.10 -14.32 15.28
N VAL A 10 -2.71 -14.89 14.24
CA VAL A 10 -4.11 -15.26 14.19
C VAL A 10 -4.17 -16.79 14.17
N PRO A 11 -4.82 -17.44 15.15
CA PRO A 11 -4.76 -18.90 15.29
C PRO A 11 -5.64 -19.65 14.29
N GLU A 12 -6.72 -19.03 13.81
CA GLU A 12 -7.67 -19.58 12.84
C GLU A 12 -8.45 -18.43 12.16
N ALA A 13 -9.10 -18.71 11.02
CA ALA A 13 -9.88 -17.70 10.30
C ALA A 13 -10.95 -17.04 11.19
N GLY A 14 -10.95 -15.71 11.21
CA GLY A 14 -11.82 -14.89 12.06
C GLY A 14 -11.36 -14.77 13.51
N GLY A 15 -10.30 -15.49 13.90
CA GLY A 15 -9.74 -15.51 15.26
C GLY A 15 -9.14 -14.17 15.70
N PRO A 16 -8.80 -14.06 17.00
CA PRO A 16 -8.19 -12.86 17.55
C PRO A 16 -6.71 -12.71 17.13
N LEU A 17 -6.20 -11.48 17.22
CA LEU A 17 -4.76 -11.21 17.19
C LEU A 17 -4.19 -11.48 18.59
N GLU A 18 -3.35 -12.51 18.72
CA GLU A 18 -2.76 -12.93 20.00
C GLU A 18 -1.24 -12.81 20.01
N LEU A 19 -0.69 -12.23 21.08
CA LEU A 19 0.75 -12.18 21.31
C LEU A 19 1.24 -13.55 21.82
N VAL A 20 2.22 -14.11 21.14
CA VAL A 20 2.82 -15.42 21.42
C VAL A 20 4.34 -15.36 21.38
N GLU A 21 4.99 -16.35 21.97
CA GLU A 21 6.40 -16.66 21.71
C GLU A 21 6.49 -17.81 20.70
N ARG A 22 7.32 -17.66 19.67
CA ARG A 22 7.61 -18.69 18.66
C ARG A 22 9.11 -18.86 18.50
N ASP A 23 9.54 -20.02 18.01
CA ASP A 23 10.96 -20.20 17.64
C ASP A 23 11.35 -19.22 16.53
N VAL A 24 12.58 -18.73 16.57
CA VAL A 24 13.13 -17.90 15.48
C VAL A 24 13.24 -18.78 14.23
N PRO A 25 12.59 -18.44 13.11
CA PRO A 25 12.65 -19.25 11.89
C PRO A 25 14.05 -19.23 11.27
N GLU A 26 14.50 -20.33 10.68
CA GLU A 26 15.76 -20.37 9.92
C GLU A 26 15.50 -20.16 8.43
N PRO A 27 16.26 -19.27 7.74
CA PRO A 27 16.05 -19.04 6.32
C PRO A 27 16.51 -20.24 5.49
N GLY A 28 15.63 -20.72 4.61
CA GLY A 28 15.94 -21.77 3.64
C GLY A 28 16.69 -21.29 2.41
N ASP A 29 16.71 -22.12 1.37
CA ASP A 29 17.30 -21.76 0.08
C ASP A 29 16.58 -20.58 -0.56
N GLY A 30 17.34 -19.55 -0.97
CA GLY A 30 16.79 -18.37 -1.62
C GLY A 30 16.06 -17.43 -0.66
N GLU A 31 16.09 -17.70 0.64
CA GLU A 31 15.39 -16.92 1.66
C GLU A 31 16.36 -16.15 2.57
N VAL A 32 15.84 -15.09 3.18
CA VAL A 32 16.58 -14.20 4.07
C VAL A 32 15.74 -13.98 5.33
N ARG A 33 16.38 -14.09 6.50
CA ARG A 33 15.76 -13.69 7.76
C ARG A 33 16.01 -12.20 7.99
N VAL A 34 14.95 -11.47 8.26
CA VAL A 34 14.96 -10.05 8.60
C VAL A 34 14.61 -9.90 10.08
N ARG A 35 15.44 -9.17 10.82
CA ARG A 35 15.06 -8.64 12.15
C ARG A 35 14.18 -7.42 11.91
N VAL A 36 12.91 -7.53 12.26
CA VAL A 36 11.89 -6.50 12.01
C VAL A 36 12.08 -5.39 13.02
N GLN A 37 12.11 -4.15 12.55
CA GLN A 37 12.14 -2.93 13.37
C GLN A 37 10.76 -2.27 13.40
N ALA A 38 10.10 -2.24 12.25
CA ALA A 38 8.74 -1.72 12.12
C ALA A 38 7.92 -2.55 11.12
N CYS A 39 6.60 -2.62 11.33
CA CYS A 39 5.66 -3.14 10.34
C CYS A 39 4.43 -2.23 10.26
N GLY A 40 4.08 -1.77 9.07
CA GLY A 40 2.82 -1.06 8.84
C GLY A 40 1.61 -1.97 9.04
N VAL A 41 0.50 -1.35 9.42
CA VAL A 41 -0.82 -2.00 9.57
C VAL A 41 -1.74 -1.43 8.49
N CYS A 42 -2.37 -2.32 7.72
CA CYS A 42 -3.24 -1.97 6.61
C CYS A 42 -4.59 -2.69 6.69
N HIS A 43 -5.58 -2.17 5.98
CA HIS A 43 -6.86 -2.87 5.80
C HIS A 43 -6.69 -4.25 5.18
N SER A 44 -5.69 -4.44 4.31
CA SER A 44 -5.40 -5.73 3.68
C SER A 44 -4.94 -6.81 4.66
N ASP A 45 -4.50 -6.47 5.89
CA ASP A 45 -4.19 -7.48 6.91
C ASP A 45 -5.44 -8.25 7.36
N MET A 46 -6.63 -7.72 7.10
CA MET A 46 -7.91 -8.45 7.24
C MET A 46 -7.94 -9.71 6.39
N PHE A 47 -7.26 -9.76 5.25
CA PHE A 47 -7.22 -10.99 4.44
C PHE A 47 -6.54 -12.15 5.17
N ALA A 48 -5.53 -11.83 5.98
CA ALA A 48 -4.89 -12.80 6.86
C ALA A 48 -5.83 -13.22 7.99
N LYS A 49 -6.40 -12.22 8.68
CA LYS A 49 -7.24 -12.46 9.85
C LYS A 49 -8.48 -13.28 9.51
N GLU A 50 -9.14 -12.97 8.40
CA GLU A 50 -10.39 -13.60 7.99
C GLU A 50 -10.18 -14.82 7.07
N GLY A 51 -8.93 -15.12 6.67
CA GLY A 51 -8.62 -16.27 5.83
C GLY A 51 -9.22 -16.18 4.41
N VAL A 52 -9.24 -14.97 3.83
CA VAL A 52 -9.93 -14.68 2.56
C VAL A 52 -9.40 -15.52 1.38
N MET A 53 -8.14 -15.97 1.44
CA MET A 53 -7.55 -16.83 0.41
C MET A 53 -7.74 -18.35 0.66
N GLY A 54 -8.54 -18.73 1.66
CA GLY A 54 -8.85 -20.13 1.97
C GLY A 54 -7.58 -20.93 2.31
N GLU A 55 -7.39 -22.08 1.66
CA GLU A 55 -6.26 -22.98 1.90
C GLU A 55 -4.88 -22.33 1.66
N ALA A 56 -4.82 -21.22 0.93
CA ALA A 56 -3.57 -20.49 0.72
C ALA A 56 -3.13 -19.69 1.95
N THR A 57 -3.98 -19.51 2.97
CA THR A 57 -3.64 -18.85 4.23
C THR A 57 -3.40 -19.91 5.32
N PRO A 58 -2.13 -20.19 5.68
CA PRO A 58 -1.81 -21.25 6.64
C PRO A 58 -1.99 -20.74 8.08
N PHE A 59 -3.04 -21.19 8.76
CA PHE A 59 -3.25 -20.90 10.18
C PHE A 59 -2.48 -21.91 11.08
N PRO A 60 -1.88 -21.48 12.21
CA PRO A 60 -1.78 -20.09 12.68
C PRO A 60 -0.87 -19.24 11.77
N ILE A 61 -1.26 -17.99 11.52
CA ILE A 61 -0.56 -17.05 10.63
C ILE A 61 -0.13 -15.79 11.39
N ILE A 62 1.09 -15.31 11.18
CA ILE A 62 1.51 -13.97 11.61
C ILE A 62 1.16 -12.97 10.51
N PRO A 63 0.29 -11.97 10.70
CA PRO A 63 -0.03 -10.97 9.67
C PRO A 63 1.11 -9.94 9.43
N GLY A 64 0.86 -9.01 8.50
CA GLY A 64 1.73 -7.85 8.25
C GLY A 64 2.59 -7.99 6.99
N HIS A 65 2.48 -7.02 6.09
CA HIS A 65 3.13 -6.97 4.77
C HIS A 65 3.78 -5.62 4.45
N GLU A 66 4.15 -4.87 5.49
CA GLU A 66 4.75 -3.54 5.40
C GLU A 66 6.01 -3.49 6.27
N VAL A 67 6.89 -4.47 6.09
CA VAL A 67 8.00 -4.78 7.00
C VAL A 67 9.21 -3.91 6.70
N VAL A 68 9.81 -3.29 7.71
CA VAL A 68 11.14 -2.67 7.61
C VAL A 68 12.03 -3.22 8.72
N GLY A 69 13.27 -3.52 8.38
CA GLY A 69 14.23 -4.04 9.33
C GLY A 69 15.63 -4.17 8.77
N THR A 70 16.39 -5.08 9.37
CA THR A 70 17.77 -5.38 8.93
C THR A 70 17.92 -6.86 8.63
N VAL A 71 18.74 -7.19 7.63
CA VAL A 71 19.09 -8.58 7.33
C VAL A 71 19.81 -9.18 8.53
N ASP A 72 19.21 -10.20 9.15
CA ASP A 72 19.82 -10.93 10.25
C ASP A 72 20.63 -12.12 9.76
N GLU A 73 20.10 -12.88 8.80
CA GLU A 73 20.76 -14.06 8.23
C GLU A 73 20.36 -14.27 6.78
N VAL A 74 21.33 -14.67 5.95
CA VAL A 74 21.13 -14.94 4.53
C VAL A 74 21.23 -16.45 4.32
N GLY A 75 20.14 -17.06 3.83
CA GLY A 75 20.10 -18.48 3.54
C GLY A 75 21.01 -18.86 2.35
N PRO A 76 21.17 -20.17 2.09
CA PRO A 76 21.92 -20.63 0.94
C PRO A 76 21.27 -20.20 -0.38
N ARG A 77 22.03 -20.15 -1.47
CA ARG A 77 21.51 -19.95 -2.85
C ARG A 77 20.64 -18.70 -3.05
N VAL A 78 20.84 -17.68 -2.22
CA VAL A 78 20.21 -16.37 -2.38
C VAL A 78 20.73 -15.67 -3.64
N PHE A 79 19.79 -15.21 -4.47
CA PHE A 79 20.08 -14.34 -5.61
C PHE A 79 20.20 -12.88 -5.13
N GLY A 80 21.15 -12.14 -5.72
CA GLY A 80 21.46 -10.77 -5.31
C GLY A 80 22.59 -10.68 -4.27
N SER A 81 23.07 -9.47 -4.02
CA SER A 81 24.12 -9.19 -3.05
C SER A 81 23.52 -8.65 -1.77
N TRP A 82 23.01 -9.56 -0.94
CA TRP A 82 22.46 -9.25 0.38
C TRP A 82 23.46 -9.61 1.48
N SER A 83 23.57 -8.76 2.49
CA SER A 83 24.54 -8.92 3.57
C SER A 83 23.91 -8.65 4.94
N ARG A 84 24.43 -9.31 5.98
CA ARG A 84 23.96 -9.09 7.36
C ARG A 84 24.12 -7.61 7.75
N GLY A 85 23.13 -7.07 8.44
CA GLY A 85 23.06 -5.68 8.87
C GLY A 85 22.50 -4.71 7.83
N GLU A 86 22.26 -5.16 6.61
CA GLU A 86 21.71 -4.33 5.54
C GLU A 86 20.25 -3.95 5.80
N ARG A 87 19.89 -2.68 5.58
CA ARG A 87 18.52 -2.17 5.77
C ARG A 87 17.63 -2.57 4.61
N VAL A 88 16.55 -3.27 4.93
CA VAL A 88 15.65 -3.86 3.96
C VAL A 88 14.19 -3.67 4.36
N GLY A 89 13.32 -3.71 3.36
CA GLY A 89 11.88 -3.71 3.54
C GLY A 89 11.21 -4.77 2.68
N VAL A 90 10.01 -5.17 3.08
CA VAL A 90 9.19 -6.17 2.40
C VAL A 90 7.75 -5.66 2.33
N GLY A 91 7.25 -5.53 1.12
CA GLY A 91 5.88 -5.09 0.85
C GLY A 91 4.91 -6.25 0.62
N TRP A 92 3.79 -5.94 -0.03
CA TRP A 92 2.84 -6.95 -0.53
C TRP A 92 3.49 -8.01 -1.43
N PHE A 93 4.50 -7.62 -2.21
CA PHE A 93 5.25 -8.54 -3.07
C PHE A 93 6.17 -9.43 -2.21
N GLY A 94 5.71 -10.65 -1.90
CA GLY A 94 6.43 -11.67 -1.16
C GLY A 94 7.24 -12.64 -2.02
N GLY A 95 7.47 -12.30 -3.29
CA GLY A 95 8.25 -13.09 -4.25
C GLY A 95 7.41 -13.69 -5.39
N ALA A 96 8.06 -13.91 -6.53
CA ALA A 96 7.44 -14.44 -7.74
C ALA A 96 7.89 -15.87 -8.07
N CYS A 97 7.10 -16.61 -8.85
CA CYS A 97 7.45 -17.99 -9.21
C CYS A 97 8.43 -18.12 -10.38
N TYR A 98 8.66 -17.04 -11.15
CA TYR A 98 9.55 -16.98 -12.32
C TYR A 98 9.26 -17.98 -13.47
N ARG A 99 8.14 -18.71 -13.42
CA ARG A 99 7.82 -19.76 -14.40
C ARG A 99 6.49 -19.58 -15.14
N CYS A 100 5.50 -18.90 -14.55
CA CYS A 100 4.22 -18.60 -15.23
C CYS A 100 4.40 -17.59 -16.39
N ASP A 101 3.45 -17.51 -17.32
CA ASP A 101 3.55 -16.63 -18.50
C ASP A 101 3.77 -15.16 -18.12
N ARG A 102 3.06 -14.68 -17.09
CA ARG A 102 3.18 -13.31 -16.57
C ARG A 102 4.60 -13.00 -16.11
N CYS A 103 5.19 -13.88 -15.29
CA CYS A 103 6.58 -13.72 -14.85
C CYS A 103 7.57 -13.80 -16.02
N ARG A 104 7.33 -14.67 -17.00
CA ARG A 104 8.19 -14.77 -18.21
C ARG A 104 8.14 -13.51 -19.08
N ARG A 105 7.10 -12.69 -18.93
CA ARG A 105 6.97 -11.35 -19.55
C ARG A 105 7.49 -10.21 -18.67
N GLY A 106 7.97 -10.50 -17.46
CA GLY A 106 8.42 -9.49 -16.51
C GLY A 106 7.32 -8.85 -15.66
N ASP A 107 6.09 -9.36 -15.71
CA ASP A 107 4.99 -8.92 -14.84
C ASP A 107 4.96 -9.80 -13.59
N PHE A 108 5.76 -9.42 -12.59
CA PHE A 108 5.93 -10.19 -11.37
C PHE A 108 4.84 -9.91 -10.33
N ILE A 109 4.27 -8.70 -10.30
CA ILE A 109 3.27 -8.35 -9.29
C ILE A 109 1.94 -9.08 -9.53
N THR A 110 1.63 -9.43 -10.77
CA THR A 110 0.43 -10.22 -11.09
C THR A 110 0.71 -11.72 -11.25
N CYS A 111 1.82 -12.21 -10.69
CA CYS A 111 2.20 -13.62 -10.74
C CYS A 111 1.06 -14.56 -10.33
N GLU A 112 0.79 -15.58 -11.15
CA GLU A 112 -0.25 -16.60 -10.88
C GLU A 112 0.05 -17.46 -9.65
N ASN A 113 1.31 -17.49 -9.22
CA ASN A 113 1.79 -18.25 -8.07
C ASN A 113 2.60 -17.31 -7.14
N GLY A 114 2.18 -16.05 -7.05
CA GLY A 114 2.85 -15.05 -6.20
C GLY A 114 2.64 -15.36 -4.72
N ARG A 115 3.65 -15.04 -3.91
CA ARG A 115 3.56 -15.11 -2.45
C ARG A 115 3.32 -13.71 -1.88
N ILE A 116 2.63 -13.64 -0.75
CA ILE A 116 2.33 -12.40 -0.02
C ILE A 116 2.64 -12.64 1.46
N PRO A 117 3.55 -11.85 2.08
CA PRO A 117 3.87 -11.97 3.49
C PRO A 117 2.64 -11.63 4.34
N GLY A 118 2.49 -12.33 5.44
CA GLY A 118 1.35 -12.19 6.32
C GLY A 118 0.01 -12.65 5.76
N ILE A 119 -0.04 -13.27 4.56
CA ILE A 119 -1.28 -13.82 3.99
C ILE A 119 -1.06 -15.26 3.51
N THR A 120 0.02 -15.52 2.78
CA THR A 120 0.34 -16.87 2.25
C THR A 120 1.47 -17.57 3.01
N PHE A 121 2.15 -16.83 3.88
CA PHE A 121 3.17 -17.28 4.82
C PHE A 121 3.33 -16.19 5.90
N ASP A 122 4.03 -16.49 7.00
CA ASP A 122 4.20 -15.56 8.13
C ASP A 122 4.77 -14.18 7.71
N GLY A 123 4.24 -13.13 8.32
CA GLY A 123 4.50 -11.72 8.02
C GLY A 123 5.25 -10.96 9.11
N GLY A 124 5.10 -9.63 9.08
CA GLY A 124 5.89 -8.67 9.87
C GLY A 124 5.41 -8.36 11.28
N TYR A 125 4.30 -8.92 11.75
CA TYR A 125 3.86 -8.75 13.14
C TYR A 125 4.67 -9.63 14.09
N ALA A 126 5.99 -9.57 13.98
CA ALA A 126 6.94 -10.39 14.73
C ALA A 126 8.28 -9.66 14.84
N GLU A 127 9.13 -10.10 15.76
CA GLU A 127 10.50 -9.57 15.87
C GLU A 127 11.42 -10.04 14.73
N THR A 128 11.10 -11.17 14.10
CA THR A 128 11.80 -11.65 12.89
C THR A 128 10.84 -12.26 11.88
N VAL A 129 11.21 -12.20 10.60
CA VAL A 129 10.47 -12.83 9.50
C VAL A 129 11.44 -13.42 8.48
N VAL A 130 11.09 -14.56 7.88
CA VAL A 130 11.83 -15.15 6.75
C VAL A 130 11.07 -14.88 5.46
N VAL A 131 11.77 -14.31 4.47
CA VAL A 131 11.17 -13.91 3.18
C VAL A 131 12.04 -14.36 2.01
N PRO A 132 11.46 -14.60 0.83
CA PRO A 132 12.23 -14.75 -0.41
C PRO A 132 13.12 -13.54 -0.69
N ALA A 133 14.34 -13.76 -1.15
CA ALA A 133 15.31 -12.70 -1.39
C ALA A 133 14.86 -11.69 -2.47
N ASP A 134 14.00 -12.08 -3.40
CA ASP A 134 13.42 -11.19 -4.42
C ASP A 134 12.34 -10.25 -3.87
N ALA A 135 11.78 -10.56 -2.70
CA ALA A 135 10.83 -9.70 -1.99
C ALA A 135 11.49 -8.50 -1.30
N LEU A 136 12.81 -8.53 -1.12
CA LEU A 136 13.57 -7.50 -0.41
C LEU A 136 13.72 -6.23 -1.25
N ALA A 137 13.31 -5.10 -0.68
CA ALA A 137 13.58 -3.75 -1.17
C ALA A 137 14.65 -3.10 -0.29
N ARG A 138 15.61 -2.39 -0.89
CA ARG A 138 16.56 -1.54 -0.16
C ARG A 138 15.84 -0.33 0.43
N VAL A 139 16.07 -0.09 1.72
CA VAL A 139 15.50 1.06 2.45
C VAL A 139 16.54 2.17 2.53
N PRO A 140 16.25 3.40 2.05
CA PRO A 140 17.17 4.54 2.18
C PRO A 140 17.47 4.90 3.63
N ASP A 141 18.69 5.37 3.89
CA ASP A 141 19.11 5.69 5.25
C ASP A 141 18.35 6.88 5.86
N GLU A 142 17.85 7.77 5.00
CA GLU A 142 17.14 9.01 5.37
C GLU A 142 15.71 8.80 5.87
N LEU A 143 15.18 7.58 5.77
CA LEU A 143 13.87 7.23 6.30
C LEU A 143 14.04 6.42 7.58
N SER A 144 13.26 6.73 8.63
CA SER A 144 13.13 5.82 9.77
C SER A 144 12.44 4.52 9.33
N ALA A 145 12.52 3.47 10.15
CA ALA A 145 11.83 2.22 9.85
C ALA A 145 10.31 2.45 9.80
N GLU A 146 9.81 3.29 10.71
CA GLU A 146 8.40 3.61 10.84
C GLU A 146 7.88 4.44 9.66
N ASP A 147 8.66 5.42 9.18
CA ASP A 147 8.28 6.24 8.02
C ASP A 147 8.33 5.44 6.72
N ALA A 148 9.24 4.47 6.62
CA ALA A 148 9.40 3.63 5.43
C ALA A 148 8.31 2.56 5.31
N ALA A 149 7.84 1.99 6.42
CA ALA A 149 6.92 0.87 6.44
C ALA A 149 5.64 1.09 5.59
N PRO A 150 4.88 2.19 5.76
CA PRO A 150 3.70 2.46 4.92
C PRO A 150 4.00 2.63 3.43
N LEU A 151 5.24 2.97 3.07
CA LEU A 151 5.62 3.18 1.67
C LEU A 151 5.75 1.87 0.90
N LEU A 152 5.91 0.74 1.59
CA LEU A 152 6.05 -0.59 1.00
C LEU A 152 4.71 -1.18 0.50
N CYS A 153 3.59 -0.56 0.85
CA CYS A 153 2.26 -0.92 0.38
C CYS A 153 1.49 0.29 -0.14
N ALA A 154 1.04 1.18 0.74
CA ALA A 154 0.28 2.37 0.34
C ALA A 154 1.12 3.28 -0.57
N GLY A 155 2.37 3.55 -0.19
CA GLY A 155 3.26 4.37 -1.02
C GLY A 155 3.46 3.82 -2.41
N VAL A 156 3.91 2.57 -2.54
CA VAL A 156 4.20 1.98 -3.86
C VAL A 156 2.94 1.86 -4.72
N THR A 157 1.80 1.49 -4.14
CA THR A 157 0.51 1.43 -4.85
C THR A 157 0.15 2.79 -5.44
N THR A 158 0.26 3.85 -4.64
CA THR A 158 -0.14 5.20 -5.04
C THR A 158 0.88 5.87 -5.97
N PHE A 159 2.18 5.71 -5.71
CA PHE A 159 3.23 6.26 -6.56
C PHE A 159 3.28 5.57 -7.91
N HIS A 160 3.24 4.23 -7.94
CA HIS A 160 3.36 3.48 -9.18
C HIS A 160 2.13 3.66 -10.08
N SER A 161 0.93 3.71 -9.49
CA SER A 161 -0.29 4.01 -10.25
C SER A 161 -0.24 5.38 -10.91
N LEU A 162 0.20 6.43 -10.20
CA LEU A 162 0.42 7.76 -10.79
C LEU A 162 1.52 7.74 -11.86
N ARG A 163 2.67 7.11 -11.57
CA ARG A 163 3.81 7.00 -12.50
C ARG A 163 3.46 6.26 -13.80
N SER A 164 2.55 5.30 -13.75
CA SER A 164 2.08 4.53 -14.90
C SER A 164 0.82 5.10 -15.56
N SER A 165 0.27 6.19 -15.02
CA SER A 165 -0.89 6.89 -15.56
C SER A 165 -0.53 7.78 -16.76
N PRO A 166 -1.53 8.30 -17.50
CA PRO A 166 -1.27 9.28 -18.56
C PRO A 166 -0.89 10.67 -18.04
N ALA A 167 -0.96 10.94 -16.72
CA ALA A 167 -0.69 12.26 -16.16
C ALA A 167 0.72 12.76 -16.49
N ARG A 168 0.83 14.05 -16.75
CA ARG A 168 2.06 14.82 -17.01
C ARG A 168 2.09 16.05 -16.10
N PRO A 169 3.29 16.63 -15.86
CA PRO A 169 3.36 17.93 -15.17
C PRO A 169 2.48 18.97 -15.88
N GLY A 170 1.69 19.71 -15.12
CA GLY A 170 0.66 20.63 -15.61
C GLY A 170 -0.73 20.04 -15.76
N ASP A 171 -0.87 18.70 -15.85
CA ASP A 171 -2.17 18.04 -15.92
C ASP A 171 -2.90 18.11 -14.58
N ARG A 172 -4.23 17.97 -14.61
CA ARG A 172 -5.08 17.90 -13.43
C ARG A 172 -5.26 16.46 -12.97
N VAL A 173 -4.90 16.22 -11.71
CA VAL A 173 -5.09 14.94 -11.03
C VAL A 173 -6.08 15.11 -9.90
N ALA A 174 -7.22 14.43 -10.00
CA ALA A 174 -8.20 14.35 -8.93
C ALA A 174 -7.91 13.13 -8.05
N VAL A 175 -7.86 13.30 -6.72
CA VAL A 175 -7.69 12.22 -5.76
C VAL A 175 -8.99 12.04 -4.98
N VAL A 176 -9.67 10.92 -5.20
CA VAL A 176 -10.94 10.58 -4.54
C VAL A 176 -10.64 9.81 -3.25
N GLY A 177 -10.97 10.42 -2.12
CA GLY A 177 -10.64 9.94 -0.79
C GLY A 177 -9.40 10.63 -0.22
N VAL A 178 -9.49 11.08 1.03
CA VAL A 178 -8.37 11.67 1.79
C VAL A 178 -8.14 10.82 3.04
N GLY A 179 -7.52 9.66 2.81
CA GLY A 179 -7.21 8.64 3.82
C GLY A 179 -5.79 8.10 3.66
N GLY A 180 -5.56 6.83 4.03
CA GLY A 180 -4.25 6.18 3.97
C GLY A 180 -3.53 6.26 2.61
N LEU A 181 -4.21 5.98 1.50
CA LEU A 181 -3.63 6.14 0.16
C LEU A 181 -3.77 7.58 -0.34
N GLY A 182 -4.94 8.19 -0.12
CA GLY A 182 -5.27 9.52 -0.64
C GLY A 182 -4.29 10.62 -0.19
N HIS A 183 -3.85 10.61 1.07
CA HIS A 183 -2.91 11.63 1.55
C HIS A 183 -1.52 11.51 0.91
N LEU A 184 -1.09 10.31 0.54
CA LEU A 184 0.12 10.09 -0.27
C LEU A 184 -0.13 10.48 -1.72
N GLY A 185 -1.32 10.19 -2.26
CA GLY A 185 -1.69 10.50 -3.65
C GLY A 185 -1.68 11.99 -3.94
N ILE A 186 -2.22 12.79 -3.01
CA ILE A 186 -2.17 14.26 -3.08
C ILE A 186 -0.73 14.75 -3.13
N GLN A 187 0.11 14.30 -2.19
CA GLN A 187 1.52 14.70 -2.12
C GLN A 187 2.28 14.29 -3.39
N PHE A 188 2.10 13.05 -3.85
CA PHE A 188 2.81 12.53 -5.01
C PHE A 188 2.42 13.28 -6.28
N ALA A 189 1.13 13.47 -6.53
CA ALA A 189 0.66 14.20 -7.71
C ALA A 189 1.14 15.67 -7.69
N ALA A 190 1.07 16.34 -6.54
CA ALA A 190 1.56 17.72 -6.41
C ALA A 190 3.07 17.82 -6.67
N LYS A 191 3.86 16.90 -6.09
CA LYS A 191 5.33 16.85 -6.26
C LYS A 191 5.76 16.38 -7.66
N MET A 192 4.87 15.72 -8.41
CA MET A 192 5.04 15.42 -9.84
C MET A 192 4.72 16.65 -10.72
N GLY A 193 4.29 17.77 -10.14
CA GLY A 193 3.96 19.00 -10.86
C GLY A 193 2.55 19.03 -11.44
N CYS A 194 1.63 18.20 -10.93
CA CYS A 194 0.23 18.22 -11.36
C CYS A 194 -0.58 19.27 -10.59
N GLU A 195 -1.66 19.77 -11.20
CA GLU A 195 -2.70 20.51 -10.50
C GLU A 195 -3.61 19.52 -9.76
N VAL A 196 -3.59 19.53 -8.44
CA VAL A 196 -4.25 18.50 -7.62
C VAL A 196 -5.61 18.95 -7.11
N VAL A 197 -6.63 18.12 -7.35
CA VAL A 197 -7.97 18.28 -6.76
C VAL A 197 -8.19 17.16 -5.74
N ALA A 198 -8.34 17.50 -4.46
CA ALA A 198 -8.72 16.52 -3.45
C ALA A 198 -10.25 16.44 -3.33
N ILE A 199 -10.79 15.23 -3.30
CA ILE A 199 -12.24 14.99 -3.19
C ILE A 199 -12.49 14.15 -1.94
N SER A 200 -13.31 14.67 -1.03
CA SER A 200 -13.71 13.94 0.18
C SER A 200 -15.11 14.30 0.63
N ARG A 201 -15.62 13.53 1.59
CA ARG A 201 -16.91 13.81 2.23
C ARG A 201 -16.70 14.83 3.35
N GLY A 202 -17.47 15.92 3.31
CA GLY A 202 -17.46 16.96 4.33
C GLY A 202 -16.28 17.94 4.20
N PRO A 203 -16.33 19.06 4.94
CA PRO A 203 -15.33 20.12 4.84
C PRO A 203 -14.06 19.87 5.67
N ASP A 204 -14.09 18.95 6.64
CA ASP A 204 -13.07 18.83 7.70
C ASP A 204 -11.67 18.53 7.18
N LYS A 205 -11.56 17.83 6.05
CA LYS A 205 -10.27 17.45 5.45
C LYS A 205 -9.72 18.49 4.48
N ALA A 206 -10.42 19.60 4.24
CA ALA A 206 -10.02 20.60 3.26
C ALA A 206 -8.72 21.34 3.65
N GLY A 207 -8.53 21.64 4.94
CA GLY A 207 -7.28 22.26 5.41
C GLY A 207 -6.08 21.35 5.19
N LEU A 208 -6.19 20.11 5.69
CA LEU A 208 -5.16 19.09 5.55
C LEU A 208 -4.85 18.76 4.08
N ALA A 209 -5.87 18.67 3.22
CA ALA A 209 -5.65 18.42 1.79
C ALA A 209 -4.78 19.51 1.15
N ARG A 210 -5.00 20.79 1.50
CA ARG A 210 -4.18 21.91 1.01
C ARG A 210 -2.76 21.86 1.56
N GLU A 211 -2.59 21.56 2.85
CA GLU A 211 -1.26 21.35 3.47
C GLU A 211 -0.47 20.24 2.76
N LEU A 212 -1.15 19.19 2.30
CA LEU A 212 -0.56 18.08 1.55
C LEU A 212 -0.24 18.42 0.08
N GLY A 213 -0.71 19.57 -0.43
CA GLY A 213 -0.44 20.04 -1.80
C GLY A 213 -1.66 20.05 -2.75
N ALA A 214 -2.88 19.84 -2.25
CA ALA A 214 -4.07 20.02 -3.06
C ALA A 214 -4.29 21.50 -3.40
N HIS A 215 -4.53 21.79 -4.68
CA HIS A 215 -4.84 23.13 -5.18
C HIS A 215 -6.33 23.42 -4.99
N HIS A 216 -7.18 22.40 -5.19
CA HIS A 216 -8.62 22.47 -5.02
C HIS A 216 -9.11 21.40 -4.04
N TYR A 217 -10.25 21.68 -3.42
CA TYR A 217 -10.95 20.72 -2.57
C TYR A 217 -12.43 20.68 -2.95
N ILE A 218 -12.95 19.49 -3.20
CA ILE A 218 -14.37 19.24 -3.48
C ILE A 218 -14.95 18.45 -2.31
N ASP A 219 -15.94 19.04 -1.65
CA ASP A 219 -16.80 18.34 -0.70
C ASP A 219 -17.91 17.62 -1.47
N SER A 220 -17.79 16.30 -1.57
CA SER A 220 -18.74 15.44 -2.29
C SER A 220 -20.09 15.27 -1.60
N THR A 221 -20.29 15.87 -0.42
CA THR A 221 -21.61 15.94 0.25
C THR A 221 -22.35 17.24 -0.07
N ALA A 222 -21.64 18.27 -0.53
CA ALA A 222 -22.20 19.56 -0.87
C ALA A 222 -22.54 19.69 -2.37
N GLN A 223 -21.80 18.99 -3.24
CA GLN A 223 -21.98 19.01 -4.69
C GLN A 223 -21.51 17.68 -5.31
N ASP A 224 -22.01 17.37 -6.51
CA ASP A 224 -21.52 16.22 -7.28
C ASP A 224 -20.05 16.40 -7.67
N ALA A 225 -19.25 15.35 -7.51
CA ALA A 225 -17.81 15.42 -7.73
C ALA A 225 -17.47 15.57 -9.23
N GLY A 226 -18.23 14.93 -10.11
CA GLY A 226 -18.05 15.01 -11.56
C GLY A 226 -18.40 16.40 -12.10
N GLU A 227 -19.51 16.97 -11.66
CA GLU A 227 -19.91 18.34 -12.01
C GLU A 227 -18.86 19.37 -11.56
N ALA A 228 -18.42 19.26 -10.30
CA ALA A 228 -17.41 20.16 -9.75
C ALA A 228 -16.06 20.05 -10.48
N LEU A 229 -15.62 18.82 -10.81
CA LEU A 229 -14.42 18.61 -11.62
C LEU A 229 -14.56 19.17 -13.03
N THR A 230 -15.73 19.00 -13.66
CA THR A 230 -16.02 19.58 -14.99
C THR A 230 -15.95 21.10 -14.96
N GLY A 231 -16.45 21.73 -13.89
CA GLY A 231 -16.32 23.17 -13.67
C GLY A 231 -14.87 23.67 -13.57
N LEU A 232 -13.94 22.79 -13.20
CA LEU A 232 -12.49 23.06 -13.21
C LEU A 232 -11.83 22.73 -14.56
N GLY A 233 -12.58 22.24 -15.55
CA GLY A 233 -12.07 21.83 -16.87
C GLY A 233 -11.81 20.33 -17.02
N GLY A 234 -12.21 19.51 -16.04
CA GLY A 234 -12.03 18.06 -16.02
C GLY A 234 -10.63 17.63 -15.55
N ALA A 235 -10.47 16.35 -15.22
CA ALA A 235 -9.20 15.76 -14.80
C ALA A 235 -8.67 14.74 -15.83
N GLU A 236 -7.38 14.82 -16.16
CA GLU A 236 -6.70 13.83 -16.99
C GLU A 236 -6.59 12.48 -16.26
N VAL A 237 -6.41 12.52 -14.93
CA VAL A 237 -6.40 11.34 -14.08
C VAL A 237 -7.25 11.54 -12.84
N VAL A 238 -8.12 10.57 -12.58
CA VAL A 238 -8.80 10.40 -11.29
C VAL A 238 -8.15 9.22 -10.58
N LEU A 239 -7.46 9.47 -9.47
CA LEU A 239 -6.91 8.45 -8.59
C LEU A 239 -7.94 8.09 -7.52
N SER A 240 -8.56 6.92 -7.65
CA SER A 240 -9.58 6.46 -6.71
C SER A 240 -8.96 5.66 -5.56
N THR A 241 -9.02 6.24 -4.36
CA THR A 241 -8.54 5.63 -3.10
C THR A 241 -9.68 5.28 -2.14
N THR A 242 -10.93 5.42 -2.60
CA THR A 242 -12.16 5.17 -1.83
C THR A 242 -12.63 3.73 -1.98
N SER A 243 -13.37 3.23 -0.98
CA SER A 243 -14.09 1.95 -1.06
C SER A 243 -15.52 2.11 -1.62
N SER A 244 -15.93 3.30 -2.07
CA SER A 244 -17.28 3.55 -2.60
C SER A 244 -17.32 3.53 -4.13
N GLY A 245 -18.01 2.54 -4.71
CA GLY A 245 -18.19 2.44 -6.16
C GLY A 245 -18.94 3.63 -6.76
N SER A 246 -19.93 4.19 -6.06
CA SER A 246 -20.67 5.37 -6.49
C SER A 246 -19.82 6.64 -6.48
N ALA A 247 -18.90 6.80 -5.52
CA ALA A 247 -17.95 7.91 -5.53
C ALA A 247 -16.99 7.82 -6.73
N VAL A 248 -16.57 6.61 -7.13
CA VAL A 248 -15.80 6.43 -8.37
C VAL A 248 -16.64 6.81 -9.58
N ALA A 249 -17.89 6.35 -9.64
CA ALA A 249 -18.80 6.63 -10.75
C ALA A 249 -19.07 8.12 -10.95
N SER A 250 -19.32 8.86 -9.87
CA SER A 250 -19.48 10.33 -9.91
C SER A 250 -18.24 11.00 -10.48
N ALA A 251 -17.04 10.58 -10.07
CA ALA A 251 -15.80 11.16 -10.57
C ALA A 251 -15.50 10.88 -12.06
N VAL A 252 -16.06 9.81 -12.65
CA VAL A 252 -15.92 9.51 -14.10
C VAL A 252 -16.48 10.64 -14.95
N ALA A 253 -17.61 11.24 -14.54
CA ALA A 253 -18.22 12.36 -15.27
C ALA A 253 -17.34 13.62 -15.29
N GLY A 254 -16.39 13.72 -14.34
CA GLY A 254 -15.43 14.81 -14.23
C GLY A 254 -14.12 14.59 -14.97
N LEU A 255 -14.00 13.56 -15.81
CA LEU A 255 -12.80 13.32 -16.61
C LEU A 255 -12.69 14.32 -17.77
N ALA A 256 -11.48 14.78 -18.03
CA ALA A 256 -11.15 15.43 -19.29
C ALA A 256 -11.28 14.43 -20.46
N PRO A 257 -11.42 14.89 -21.72
CA PRO A 257 -11.37 14.01 -22.87
C PRO A 257 -10.13 13.11 -22.85
N ARG A 258 -10.31 11.80 -23.05
CA ARG A 258 -9.30 10.75 -22.95
C ARG A 258 -8.71 10.56 -21.54
N GLY A 259 -9.34 11.11 -20.52
CA GLY A 259 -8.97 10.95 -19.12
C GLY A 259 -9.11 9.50 -18.65
N ARG A 260 -8.47 9.22 -17.51
CA ARG A 260 -8.45 7.88 -16.92
C ARG A 260 -8.79 7.89 -15.43
N VAL A 261 -9.69 7.00 -15.02
CA VAL A 261 -9.78 6.59 -13.61
C VAL A 261 -8.79 5.46 -13.34
N VAL A 262 -7.98 5.60 -12.30
CA VAL A 262 -7.13 4.54 -11.76
C VAL A 262 -7.68 4.12 -10.39
N VAL A 263 -8.18 2.89 -10.31
CA VAL A 263 -8.80 2.32 -9.10
C VAL A 263 -7.74 1.62 -8.26
N LEU A 264 -7.58 2.08 -7.02
CA LEU A 264 -6.67 1.51 -6.01
C LEU A 264 -7.42 0.94 -4.80
N GLY A 265 -8.51 1.58 -4.40
CA GLY A 265 -9.36 1.11 -3.31
C GLY A 265 -10.17 -0.11 -3.72
N ALA A 266 -10.26 -1.10 -2.83
CA ALA A 266 -11.20 -2.20 -2.98
C ALA A 266 -12.61 -1.67 -2.68
N ALA A 267 -13.40 -1.44 -3.73
CA ALA A 267 -14.76 -0.95 -3.56
C ALA A 267 -15.67 -2.02 -2.93
N GLU A 268 -16.43 -1.64 -1.90
CA GLU A 268 -17.44 -2.48 -1.25
C GLU A 268 -18.70 -2.64 -2.11
N SER A 269 -18.87 -1.75 -3.10
CA SER A 269 -19.96 -1.77 -4.07
C SER A 269 -19.45 -1.71 -5.51
N PRO A 270 -20.20 -2.25 -6.49
CA PRO A 270 -19.86 -2.14 -7.90
C PRO A 270 -19.70 -0.69 -8.37
N ILE A 271 -18.85 -0.49 -9.36
CA ILE A 271 -18.74 0.79 -10.08
C ILE A 271 -19.74 0.74 -11.23
N GLU A 272 -20.87 1.43 -11.08
CA GLU A 272 -21.95 1.47 -12.06
C GLU A 272 -21.79 2.69 -12.98
N LEU A 273 -21.69 2.47 -14.29
CA LEU A 273 -21.42 3.51 -15.29
C LEU A 273 -22.34 3.35 -16.50
N ASP A 274 -22.74 4.49 -17.07
CA ASP A 274 -23.34 4.52 -18.41
C ASP A 274 -22.25 4.39 -19.48
N ALA A 275 -22.46 3.55 -20.49
CA ALA A 275 -21.45 3.30 -21.53
C ALA A 275 -21.09 4.57 -22.32
N MET A 276 -22.02 5.50 -22.52
CA MET A 276 -21.75 6.74 -23.24
C MET A 276 -20.86 7.70 -22.45
N SER A 277 -20.81 7.59 -21.12
CA SER A 277 -19.86 8.32 -20.27
C SER A 277 -18.40 7.92 -20.54
N LEU A 278 -18.16 6.72 -21.06
CA LEU A 278 -16.83 6.26 -21.48
C LEU A 278 -16.58 6.52 -22.96
N ILE A 279 -17.56 6.20 -23.82
CA ILE A 279 -17.42 6.29 -25.28
C ILE A 279 -17.24 7.74 -25.74
N SER A 280 -18.07 8.66 -25.29
CA SER A 280 -18.10 10.04 -25.82
C SER A 280 -16.79 10.81 -25.56
N PRO A 281 -16.21 10.80 -24.34
CA PRO A 281 -14.91 11.43 -24.09
C PRO A 281 -13.73 10.52 -24.47
N ALA A 282 -13.95 9.29 -24.92
CA ALA A 282 -12.93 8.25 -25.05
C ALA A 282 -12.14 7.99 -23.74
N ALA A 283 -12.87 8.01 -22.61
CA ALA A 283 -12.32 7.79 -21.27
C ALA A 283 -11.97 6.31 -21.01
N SER A 284 -11.18 6.07 -19.96
CA SER A 284 -10.81 4.71 -19.54
C SER A 284 -10.88 4.52 -18.03
N ILE A 285 -11.12 3.28 -17.61
CA ILE A 285 -11.00 2.84 -16.21
C ILE A 285 -9.99 1.69 -16.15
N ALA A 286 -9.06 1.76 -15.19
CA ALA A 286 -8.03 0.74 -14.98
C ALA A 286 -7.82 0.51 -13.48
N GLY A 287 -7.58 -0.74 -13.08
CA GLY A 287 -7.09 -1.06 -11.75
C GLY A 287 -5.57 -1.03 -11.69
N HIS A 288 -5.00 -0.77 -10.52
CA HIS A 288 -3.57 -0.92 -10.28
C HIS A 288 -3.33 -1.63 -8.93
N PRO A 289 -2.56 -2.73 -8.89
CA PRO A 289 -2.24 -3.43 -7.65
C PRO A 289 -1.15 -2.67 -6.87
N SER A 290 -0.50 -3.33 -5.91
CA SER A 290 0.74 -2.85 -5.29
C SER A 290 1.91 -2.84 -6.30
N GLY A 291 3.15 -2.94 -5.84
CA GLY A 291 4.34 -3.02 -6.69
C GLY A 291 5.30 -4.13 -6.26
N THR A 292 6.31 -4.37 -7.10
CA THR A 292 7.44 -5.25 -6.76
C THR A 292 8.38 -4.57 -5.76
N SER A 293 9.30 -5.33 -5.17
CA SER A 293 10.37 -4.82 -4.29
C SER A 293 11.12 -3.62 -4.90
N LYS A 294 11.53 -3.72 -6.16
CA LYS A 294 12.17 -2.61 -6.91
C LYS A 294 11.27 -1.37 -7.01
N GLY A 295 9.96 -1.54 -7.17
CA GLY A 295 8.99 -0.45 -7.17
C GLY A 295 8.89 0.25 -5.81
N SER A 296 8.97 -0.52 -4.73
CA SER A 296 9.02 0.03 -3.37
C SER A 296 10.30 0.82 -3.12
N GLU A 297 11.46 0.37 -3.60
CA GLU A 297 12.71 1.15 -3.55
C GLU A 297 12.60 2.48 -4.28
N ASP A 298 12.04 2.48 -5.49
CA ASP A 298 11.87 3.71 -6.28
C ASP A 298 10.93 4.69 -5.56
N THR A 299 9.89 4.16 -4.92
CA THR A 299 8.94 4.94 -4.13
C THR A 299 9.62 5.59 -2.93
N MET A 300 10.35 4.81 -2.13
CA MET A 300 11.09 5.34 -0.98
C MET A 300 12.13 6.38 -1.41
N ARG A 301 12.86 6.13 -2.50
CA ARG A 301 13.80 7.09 -3.07
C ARG A 301 13.11 8.39 -3.50
N TYR A 302 11.93 8.30 -4.14
CA TYR A 302 11.14 9.47 -4.50
C TYR A 302 10.69 10.25 -3.25
N CYS A 303 10.26 9.56 -2.19
CA CYS A 303 9.94 10.18 -0.91
C CYS A 303 11.14 10.89 -0.28
N THR A 304 12.35 10.30 -0.35
CA THR A 304 13.59 10.95 0.11
C THR A 304 13.88 12.23 -0.67
N ILE A 305 13.80 12.19 -2.01
CA ILE A 305 14.10 13.35 -2.88
C ILE A 305 13.09 14.49 -2.67
N THR A 306 11.81 14.15 -2.59
CA THR A 306 10.74 15.15 -2.63
C THR A 306 10.23 15.58 -1.26
N GLY A 307 10.61 14.85 -0.20
CA GLY A 307 10.12 15.07 1.16
C GLY A 307 8.68 14.60 1.39
N ALA A 308 8.08 13.81 0.48
CA ALA A 308 6.77 13.20 0.72
C ALA A 308 6.86 12.20 1.88
N ARG A 309 5.87 12.20 2.79
CA ARG A 309 5.84 11.34 3.97
C ARG A 309 4.44 10.82 4.23
N ALA A 310 4.36 9.59 4.77
CA ALA A 310 3.13 9.11 5.35
C ALA A 310 2.90 9.80 6.71
N ILE A 311 1.66 10.14 7.03
CA ILE A 311 1.31 10.57 8.39
C ILE A 311 1.02 9.31 9.21
N ILE A 312 1.87 9.04 10.19
CA ILE A 312 1.87 7.79 10.95
C ILE A 312 1.50 7.98 12.42
N GLU A 313 0.93 6.92 13.00
CA GLU A 313 0.77 6.69 14.43
C GLU A 313 1.47 5.38 14.78
N THR A 314 2.37 5.40 15.77
CA THR A 314 3.16 4.23 16.15
C THR A 314 2.61 3.58 17.42
N MET A 315 2.57 2.25 17.43
CA MET A 315 2.27 1.43 18.61
C MET A 315 3.34 0.35 18.77
N PRO A 316 3.58 -0.15 19.99
CA PRO A 316 4.46 -1.29 20.17
C PRO A 316 3.79 -2.59 19.69
N LEU A 317 4.57 -3.61 19.33
CA LEU A 317 4.08 -4.88 18.76
C LEU A 317 2.97 -5.53 19.58
N GLU A 318 3.03 -5.46 20.92
CA GLU A 318 2.05 -6.08 21.83
C GLU A 318 0.66 -5.44 21.73
N ARG A 319 0.57 -4.24 21.12
CA ARG A 319 -0.68 -3.53 20.85
C ARG A 319 -1.15 -3.68 19.40
N ALA A 320 -0.68 -4.70 18.68
CA ALA A 320 -1.08 -4.97 17.30
C ALA A 320 -2.60 -5.10 17.12
N ALA A 321 -3.31 -5.74 18.06
CA ALA A 321 -4.77 -5.85 18.01
C ALA A 321 -5.46 -4.46 18.02
N GLU A 322 -5.01 -3.56 18.89
CA GLU A 322 -5.55 -2.19 18.95
C GLU A 322 -5.19 -1.38 17.69
N ALA A 323 -3.96 -1.49 17.21
CA ALA A 323 -3.53 -0.82 15.99
C ALA A 323 -4.34 -1.29 14.76
N TYR A 324 -4.63 -2.60 14.69
CA TYR A 324 -5.47 -3.21 13.68
C TYR A 324 -6.91 -2.68 13.74
N ASP A 325 -7.52 -2.67 14.94
CA ASP A 325 -8.90 -2.19 15.11
C ASP A 325 -9.03 -0.71 14.74
N ARG A 326 -8.08 0.15 15.17
CA ARG A 326 -8.03 1.57 14.80
C ARG A 326 -7.85 1.77 13.29
N MET A 327 -7.07 0.91 12.64
CA MET A 327 -6.90 0.95 11.19
C MET A 327 -8.22 0.63 10.49
N LEU A 328 -8.88 -0.47 10.86
CA LEU A 328 -10.14 -0.90 10.24
C LEU A 328 -11.34 0.01 10.53
N SER A 329 -11.39 0.65 11.70
CA SER A 329 -12.44 1.61 12.03
C SER A 329 -12.26 2.98 11.35
N ASN A 330 -11.15 3.19 10.62
CA ASN A 330 -10.73 4.48 10.07
C ASN A 330 -10.48 5.57 11.13
N ASP A 331 -10.20 5.19 12.38
CA ASP A 331 -9.87 6.13 13.46
C ASP A 331 -8.39 6.57 13.42
N ALA A 332 -7.54 5.85 12.68
CA ALA A 332 -6.14 6.23 12.46
C ALA A 332 -6.00 7.42 11.50
N ARG A 333 -5.06 8.33 11.80
CA ARG A 333 -4.70 9.47 10.95
C ARG A 333 -3.22 9.42 10.59
N PHE A 334 -2.79 8.73 9.53
CA PHE A 334 -3.57 7.94 8.56
C PHE A 334 -3.11 6.48 8.46
N ARG A 335 -1.92 6.18 9.00
CA ARG A 335 -1.26 4.88 8.92
C ARG A 335 -0.83 4.46 10.32
N MET A 336 -1.16 3.25 10.71
CA MET A 336 -0.69 2.66 11.94
C MET A 336 0.60 1.90 11.64
N VAL A 337 1.56 1.98 12.54
CA VAL A 337 2.84 1.27 12.43
C VAL A 337 3.14 0.60 13.76
N LEU A 338 3.51 -0.67 13.71
CA LEU A 338 4.01 -1.43 14.85
C LEU A 338 5.52 -1.27 14.92
N ALA A 339 6.05 -0.86 16.07
CA ALA A 339 7.47 -0.88 16.38
C ALA A 339 7.77 -2.08 17.28
N THR A 340 8.80 -2.85 16.95
CA THR A 340 9.18 -4.07 17.69
C THR A 340 10.15 -3.79 18.83
N GLY A 341 10.74 -2.59 18.87
CA GLY A 341 11.77 -2.20 19.84
C GLY A 341 13.17 -2.75 19.54
N GLN A 342 13.40 -3.23 18.31
CA GLN A 342 14.67 -3.78 17.80
C GLN A 342 15.57 -2.72 17.15
#